data_AF-A0AAJ0CZD9-F1
#
_entry.id   AF-A0AAJ0CZD9-F1
#
_cell.length_a   1.000
_cell.length_b   1.000
_cell.length_c   1.000
_cell.angle_alpha   90.00
_cell.angle_beta   90.00
_cell.angle_gamma   90.00
#
_symmetry.space_group_name_H-M   'P 1'
#
loop_
_entity.id
_entity.type
_entity.pdbx_description
1 polymer ?
#
loop_
_entity_poly.entity_id
_entity_poly.type
_entity_poly.pdbx_seq_one_letter_code
_entity_poly.pdbx_strand_id
1 'polypeptide(L)'
;MIDIFGRMPVHMRSYIRHLVATPGLNDGAAAFTYSNGDCVFESAPALSTMIHETSHSLDWHALPQYSQPFSGTNVWQDNYNQDSNTPTGYGRTNWMEDFAETGMVGVFDKVVPGGFGTLASNWNQIFHQYATYQGYLGDVILPGGSCRNGFANTAPVRKDSGLSSQEVGLKPDVKIMSPNVTIIIPSKESRGASCLYIHVTLHK
;
A
#
# COMPACT_ATOMS: atom_id res chain seq x y z
N MET A 1 -10.97 -9.05 -2.21
CA MET A 1 -9.92 -8.00 -2.21
C MET A 1 -10.31 -6.79 -1.37
N ILE A 2 -11.40 -6.07 -1.69
CA ILE A 2 -11.73 -4.80 -1.00
C ILE A 2 -11.84 -4.91 0.52
N ASP A 3 -12.39 -6.01 1.03
CA ASP A 3 -12.49 -6.25 2.48
C ASP A 3 -11.12 -6.43 3.14
N ILE A 4 -10.15 -7.01 2.42
CA ILE A 4 -8.79 -7.21 2.91
C ILE A 4 -8.06 -5.87 2.90
N PHE A 5 -8.16 -5.11 1.81
CA PHE A 5 -7.60 -3.76 1.73
C PHE A 5 -8.21 -2.87 2.81
N GLY A 6 -9.50 -3.05 3.10
CA GLY A 6 -10.25 -2.39 4.16
C GLY A 6 -9.67 -2.56 5.56
N ARG A 7 -8.92 -3.64 5.82
CA ARG A 7 -8.33 -3.96 7.12
C ARG A 7 -6.98 -3.31 7.38
N MET A 8 -6.34 -2.74 6.36
CA MET A 8 -5.08 -2.00 6.53
C MET A 8 -5.33 -0.64 7.20
N PRO A 9 -4.35 -0.10 7.95
CA PRO A 9 -4.38 1.26 8.49
C PRO A 9 -4.84 2.29 7.46
N VAL A 10 -5.68 3.25 7.89
CA VAL A 10 -6.28 4.23 6.97
C VAL A 10 -5.21 5.08 6.30
N HIS A 11 -4.19 5.48 7.05
CA HIS A 11 -3.08 6.26 6.52
C HIS A 11 -2.24 5.47 5.52
N MET A 12 -1.88 4.20 5.78
CA MET A 12 -1.19 3.36 4.79
C MET A 12 -1.91 3.32 3.45
N ARG A 13 -3.24 3.15 3.46
CA ARG A 13 -4.05 3.11 2.24
C ARG A 13 -4.00 4.40 1.43
N SER A 14 -3.78 5.55 2.08
CA SER A 14 -3.65 6.85 1.41
C SER A 14 -2.37 6.98 0.58
N TYR A 15 -1.42 6.04 0.75
CA TYR A 15 -0.22 5.92 -0.06
C TYR A 15 -0.39 4.95 -1.23
N ILE A 16 -1.59 4.48 -1.55
CA ILE A 16 -1.86 3.79 -2.83
C ILE A 16 -2.53 4.77 -3.79
N ARG A 17 -1.96 4.93 -4.99
CA ARG A 17 -2.51 5.77 -6.06
C ARG A 17 -3.67 5.08 -6.76
N HIS A 18 -3.42 3.89 -7.30
CA HIS A 18 -4.45 3.04 -7.87
C HIS A 18 -4.32 1.62 -7.32
N LEU A 19 -5.46 1.04 -6.94
CA LEU A 19 -5.58 -0.36 -6.59
C LEU A 19 -6.21 -1.09 -7.79
N VAL A 20 -5.41 -1.88 -8.51
CA VAL A 20 -5.84 -2.62 -9.69
C VAL A 20 -6.01 -4.08 -9.33
N ALA A 21 -7.17 -4.63 -9.64
CA ALA A 21 -7.49 -6.03 -9.44
C ALA A 21 -7.53 -6.75 -10.79
N THR A 22 -6.74 -7.81 -10.92
CA THR A 22 -6.77 -8.69 -12.10
C THR A 22 -7.13 -10.12 -11.70
N PRO A 23 -7.82 -10.88 -12.57
CA PRO A 23 -7.97 -12.32 -12.37
C PRO A 23 -6.58 -12.97 -12.41
N GLY A 24 -6.32 -13.93 -11.52
CA GLY A 24 -5.06 -14.68 -11.52
C GLY A 24 -4.91 -15.53 -12.78
N LEU A 25 -3.71 -15.60 -13.34
CA LEU A 25 -3.41 -16.33 -14.58
C LEU A 25 -3.24 -17.86 -14.41
N ASN A 26 -3.88 -18.47 -13.40
CA ASN A 26 -3.72 -19.88 -12.98
C ASN A 26 -2.33 -20.27 -12.42
N ASP A 27 -1.41 -19.32 -12.24
CA ASP A 27 -0.02 -19.59 -11.83
C ASP A 27 0.31 -19.16 -10.38
N GLY A 28 -0.70 -18.72 -9.62
CA GLY A 28 -0.56 -18.21 -8.26
C GLY A 28 -1.11 -16.78 -8.10
N ALA A 29 -1.07 -16.24 -6.88
CA ALA A 29 -1.34 -14.83 -6.64
C ALA A 29 -0.05 -14.04 -6.85
N ALA A 30 -0.02 -13.15 -7.84
CA ALA A 30 1.04 -12.17 -8.00
C ALA A 30 0.58 -10.80 -7.51
N ALA A 31 1.52 -9.98 -7.07
CA ALA A 31 1.28 -8.59 -6.76
C ALA A 31 2.54 -7.79 -7.09
N PHE A 32 2.37 -6.52 -7.44
CA PHE A 32 3.48 -5.63 -7.72
C PHE A 32 3.07 -4.17 -7.56
N THR A 33 4.00 -3.39 -7.04
CA THR A 33 3.85 -1.97 -6.81
C THR A 33 4.86 -1.18 -7.62
N TYR A 34 4.38 -0.19 -8.35
CA TYR A 34 5.22 0.72 -9.10
C TYR A 34 5.60 1.93 -8.23
N SER A 35 6.73 2.56 -8.57
CA SER A 35 7.25 3.75 -7.87
C SER A 35 6.36 5.00 -7.96
N ASN A 36 5.22 4.93 -8.66
CA ASN A 36 4.21 5.97 -8.74
C ASN A 36 3.02 5.73 -7.79
N GLY A 37 3.07 4.68 -6.97
CA GLY A 37 2.03 4.26 -6.03
C GLY A 37 0.92 3.41 -6.65
N ASP A 38 1.02 3.02 -7.92
CA ASP A 38 0.10 2.05 -8.52
C ASP A 38 0.42 0.66 -8.02
N CYS A 39 -0.60 -0.05 -7.59
CA CYS A 39 -0.46 -1.40 -7.09
C CYS A 39 -1.44 -2.34 -7.79
N VAL A 40 -0.90 -3.45 -8.32
CA VAL A 40 -1.68 -4.49 -8.98
C VAL A 40 -1.68 -5.72 -8.10
N PHE A 41 -2.86 -6.28 -7.89
CA PHE A 41 -3.05 -7.54 -7.19
C PHE A 41 -3.81 -8.51 -8.07
N GLU A 42 -3.23 -9.68 -8.28
CA GLU A 42 -3.86 -10.77 -8.98
C GLU A 42 -4.59 -11.69 -7.99
N SER A 43 -5.73 -12.24 -8.41
CA SER A 43 -6.52 -13.18 -7.61
C SER A 43 -6.98 -12.57 -6.27
N ALA A 44 -6.90 -13.35 -5.18
CA ALA A 44 -7.29 -12.95 -3.83
C ALA A 44 -6.04 -12.90 -2.91
N PRO A 45 -5.28 -11.79 -2.90
CA PRO A 45 -4.10 -11.68 -2.05
C PRO A 45 -4.47 -11.69 -0.56
N ALA A 46 -3.59 -12.26 0.26
CA ALA A 46 -3.70 -12.16 1.71
C ALA A 46 -3.43 -10.72 2.20
N LEU A 47 -3.82 -10.42 3.45
CA LEU A 47 -3.53 -9.12 4.05
C LEU A 47 -2.02 -8.83 4.12
N SER A 48 -1.22 -9.86 4.40
CA SER A 48 0.24 -9.79 4.40
C SER A 48 0.80 -9.30 3.05
N THR A 49 0.32 -9.87 1.94
CA THR A 49 0.69 -9.44 0.59
C THR A 49 0.27 -8.00 0.32
N MET A 50 -0.92 -7.58 0.76
CA MET A 50 -1.33 -6.18 0.63
C MET A 50 -0.45 -5.21 1.43
N ILE A 51 -0.03 -5.61 2.63
CA ILE A 51 0.88 -4.81 3.47
C ILE A 51 2.27 -4.75 2.83
N HIS A 52 2.78 -5.86 2.29
CA HIS A 52 4.04 -5.90 1.54
C HIS A 52 4.03 -4.88 0.41
N GLU A 53 3.05 -4.97 -0.49
CA GLU A 53 2.94 -4.05 -1.62
C GLU A 53 2.70 -2.60 -1.20
N THR A 54 1.87 -2.38 -0.18
CA THR A 54 1.67 -1.02 0.34
C THR A 54 2.97 -0.47 0.94
N SER A 55 3.80 -1.32 1.53
CA SER A 55 5.11 -0.93 2.07
C SER A 55 6.07 -0.51 0.96
N HIS A 56 6.07 -1.15 -0.21
CA HIS A 56 6.79 -0.62 -1.38
C HIS A 56 6.35 0.81 -1.71
N SER A 57 5.05 1.10 -1.67
CA SER A 57 4.57 2.47 -1.91
C SER A 57 4.98 3.45 -0.80
N LEU A 58 4.93 3.02 0.46
CA LEU A 58 5.40 3.83 1.59
C LEU A 58 6.89 4.15 1.47
N ASP A 59 7.69 3.20 1.01
CA ASP A 59 9.14 3.36 0.82
C ASP A 59 9.46 4.55 -0.09
N TRP A 60 8.69 4.69 -1.18
CA TRP A 60 8.82 5.79 -2.14
C TRP A 60 8.22 7.13 -1.68
N HIS A 61 7.20 7.11 -0.82
CA HIS A 61 6.28 8.25 -0.71
C HIS A 61 6.00 8.73 0.72
N ALA A 62 6.18 7.90 1.74
CA ALA A 62 5.82 8.24 3.11
C ALA A 62 6.80 9.22 3.77
N LEU A 63 8.04 9.26 3.28
CA LEU A 63 9.14 10.03 3.87
C LEU A 63 9.71 11.01 2.82
N PRO A 64 8.98 12.08 2.46
CA PRO A 64 9.33 12.98 1.36
C PRO A 64 10.62 13.78 1.60
N GLN A 65 11.18 13.75 2.81
CA GLN A 65 12.50 14.31 3.12
C GLN A 65 13.66 13.53 2.45
N TYR A 66 13.42 12.33 1.95
CA TYR A 66 14.39 11.53 1.20
C TYR A 66 14.10 11.63 -0.31
N SER A 67 15.16 11.82 -1.12
CA SER A 67 15.05 11.94 -2.59
C SER A 67 14.98 10.59 -3.33
N GLN A 68 14.97 9.49 -2.58
CA GLN A 68 15.01 8.11 -3.04
C GLN A 68 14.17 7.27 -2.08
N PRO A 69 13.87 6.00 -2.40
CA PRO A 69 13.19 5.11 -1.47
C PRO A 69 13.94 5.06 -0.14
N PHE A 70 13.22 5.07 0.96
CA PHE A 70 13.83 5.04 2.29
C PHE A 70 14.74 3.82 2.49
N SER A 71 14.38 2.67 1.94
CA SER A 71 15.19 1.45 1.92
C SER A 71 16.55 1.62 1.23
N GLY A 72 16.63 2.54 0.27
CA GLY A 72 17.86 2.92 -0.43
C GLY A 72 18.75 3.88 0.35
N THR A 73 18.34 4.35 1.52
CA THR A 73 19.14 5.25 2.36
C THR A 73 20.10 4.49 3.28
N ASN A 74 21.19 5.15 3.68
CA ASN A 74 22.10 4.60 4.69
C ASN A 74 21.37 4.32 6.01
N VAL A 75 20.35 5.12 6.36
CA VAL A 75 19.56 4.91 7.58
C VAL A 75 18.94 3.51 7.61
N TRP A 76 18.31 3.09 6.51
CA TRP A 76 17.75 1.76 6.42
C TRP A 76 18.84 0.69 6.40
N GLN A 77 19.84 0.85 5.53
CA GLN A 77 20.91 -0.14 5.33
C GLN A 77 21.73 -0.38 6.60
N ASP A 78 22.02 0.66 7.38
CA ASP A 78 22.75 0.56 8.63
C ASP A 78 21.94 -0.18 9.70
N ASN A 79 20.61 -0.07 9.70
CA ASN A 79 19.74 -0.83 10.60
C ASN A 79 19.55 -2.28 10.13
N TYR A 80 19.39 -2.50 8.83
CA TYR A 80 19.41 -3.83 8.22
C TYR A 80 20.68 -4.61 8.60
N ASN A 81 21.86 -3.97 8.54
CA ASN A 81 23.14 -4.61 8.84
C ASN A 81 23.39 -4.88 10.34
N GLN A 82 22.57 -4.34 11.25
CA GLN A 82 22.64 -4.66 12.69
C GLN A 82 21.92 -5.96 13.04
N ASP A 83 21.05 -6.43 12.16
CA ASP A 83 20.26 -7.62 12.34
C ASP A 83 20.92 -8.85 11.68
N SER A 84 20.82 -10.01 12.35
CA SER A 84 21.41 -11.24 11.84
C SER A 84 20.50 -11.99 10.86
N ASN A 85 19.28 -11.50 10.65
CA ASN A 85 18.27 -12.11 9.79
C ASN A 85 17.39 -11.04 9.14
N THR A 86 16.53 -11.49 8.23
CA THR A 86 15.43 -10.73 7.62
C THR A 86 14.09 -11.38 8.02
N PRO A 87 12.94 -10.68 7.91
CA PRO A 87 11.64 -11.24 8.25
C PRO A 87 11.32 -12.56 7.52
N THR A 88 11.69 -12.65 6.25
CA THR A 88 11.59 -13.86 5.44
C THR A 88 12.80 -14.02 4.53
N GLY A 89 12.91 -15.18 3.88
CA GLY A 89 13.94 -15.41 2.86
C GLY A 89 13.82 -14.47 1.66
N TYR A 90 12.62 -13.95 1.36
CA TYR A 90 12.41 -13.04 0.24
C TYR A 90 13.00 -11.64 0.50
N GLY A 91 12.96 -11.17 1.75
CA GLY A 91 13.57 -9.90 2.15
C GLY A 91 15.09 -9.84 1.89
N ARG A 92 15.77 -10.99 1.77
CA ARG A 92 17.20 -11.03 1.42
C ARG A 92 17.50 -10.70 -0.04
N THR A 93 16.47 -10.58 -0.89
CA THR A 93 16.64 -10.33 -2.33
C THR A 93 17.29 -8.97 -2.57
N ASN A 94 16.81 -7.94 -1.87
CA ASN A 94 17.37 -6.59 -1.86
C ASN A 94 16.71 -5.78 -0.73
N TRP A 95 17.23 -4.57 -0.45
CA TRP A 95 16.72 -3.72 0.64
C TRP A 95 15.27 -3.25 0.47
N MET A 96 14.78 -3.14 -0.77
CA MET A 96 13.40 -2.75 -1.04
C MET A 96 12.44 -3.87 -0.68
N GLU A 97 12.76 -5.12 -1.05
CA GLU A 97 11.99 -6.29 -0.59
C GLU A 97 12.08 -6.46 0.92
N ASP A 98 13.24 -6.20 1.52
CA ASP A 98 13.38 -6.24 2.97
C ASP A 98 12.47 -5.24 3.68
N PHE A 99 12.39 -4.00 3.19
CA PHE A 99 11.49 -2.98 3.71
C PHE A 99 10.03 -3.41 3.59
N ALA A 100 9.65 -4.00 2.45
CA ALA A 100 8.31 -4.49 2.22
C ALA A 100 7.93 -5.66 3.13
N GLU A 101 8.84 -6.64 3.28
CA GLU A 101 8.68 -7.78 4.19
C GLU A 101 8.62 -7.34 5.65
N THR A 102 9.44 -6.36 6.02
CA THR A 102 9.44 -5.76 7.37
C THR A 102 8.13 -5.08 7.68
N GLY A 103 7.42 -4.53 6.69
CA GLY A 103 6.12 -3.92 6.91
C GLY A 103 5.08 -4.86 7.51
N MET A 104 5.11 -6.15 7.14
CA MET A 104 4.22 -7.15 7.72
C MET A 104 4.47 -7.32 9.23
N VAL A 105 5.75 -7.44 9.61
CA VAL A 105 6.17 -7.59 11.01
C VAL A 105 5.91 -6.30 11.79
N GLY A 106 6.29 -5.15 11.22
CA GLY A 106 6.17 -3.84 11.85
C GLY A 106 4.72 -3.47 12.17
N VAL A 107 3.80 -3.71 11.23
CA VAL A 107 2.36 -3.51 11.46
C VAL A 107 1.83 -4.51 12.49
N PHE A 108 2.17 -5.79 12.35
CA PHE A 108 1.71 -6.81 13.31
C PHE A 108 2.14 -6.47 14.74
N ASP A 109 3.40 -6.11 14.93
CA ASP A 109 3.99 -5.78 16.23
C ASP A 109 3.31 -4.59 16.90
N LYS A 110 2.86 -3.60 16.13
CA LYS A 110 2.10 -2.45 16.66
C LYS A 110 0.63 -2.74 16.96
N VAL A 111 0.01 -3.64 16.21
CA VAL A 111 -1.46 -3.82 16.23
C VAL A 111 -1.91 -5.00 17.10
N VAL A 112 -1.06 -6.01 17.25
CA VAL A 112 -1.40 -7.21 18.01
C VAL A 112 -0.87 -7.10 19.44
N PRO A 113 -1.72 -7.27 20.47
CA PRO A 113 -1.28 -7.26 21.86
C PRO A 113 -0.14 -8.24 22.11
N GLY A 114 0.95 -7.75 22.71
CA GLY A 114 2.17 -8.52 22.95
C GLY A 114 3.18 -8.50 21.79
N GLY A 115 2.79 -8.02 20.61
CA GLY A 115 3.68 -7.76 19.49
C GLY A 115 4.29 -9.02 18.89
N PHE A 116 5.27 -8.83 18.01
CA PHE A 116 5.91 -9.91 17.24
C PHE A 116 6.68 -10.89 18.13
N GLY A 117 7.20 -10.42 19.27
CA GLY A 117 7.92 -11.26 20.23
C GLY A 117 7.08 -12.38 20.86
N THR A 118 5.74 -12.32 20.75
CA THR A 118 4.86 -13.43 21.17
C THR A 118 4.79 -14.57 20.16
N LEU A 119 5.14 -14.34 18.90
CA LEU A 119 5.09 -15.34 17.83
C LEU A 119 6.44 -16.01 17.58
N ALA A 120 7.53 -15.23 17.65
CA ALA A 120 8.86 -15.70 17.29
C ALA A 120 9.85 -15.45 18.43
N SER A 121 10.39 -16.52 19.02
CA SER A 121 11.37 -16.42 20.11
C SER A 121 12.69 -15.77 19.69
N ASN A 122 12.99 -15.74 18.39
CA ASN A 122 14.15 -15.10 17.79
C ASN A 122 13.84 -13.71 17.19
N TRP A 123 12.75 -13.06 17.62
CA TRP A 123 12.34 -11.73 17.14
C TRP A 123 13.47 -10.69 17.17
N ASN A 124 14.39 -10.82 18.14
CA ASN A 124 15.51 -9.91 18.34
C ASN A 124 16.53 -9.94 17.20
N GLN A 125 16.49 -10.95 16.34
CA GLN A 125 17.37 -11.07 15.17
C GLN A 125 16.97 -10.15 14.01
N ILE A 126 15.78 -9.54 14.06
CA ILE A 126 15.26 -8.62 13.04
C ILE A 126 14.76 -7.29 13.66
N PHE A 127 15.18 -7.01 14.90
CA PHE A 127 14.64 -5.93 15.71
C PHE A 127 14.89 -4.54 15.09
N HIS A 128 16.10 -4.30 14.61
CA HIS A 128 16.48 -2.99 14.11
C HIS A 128 15.70 -2.64 12.83
N GLN A 129 15.44 -3.62 11.95
CA GLN A 129 14.59 -3.45 10.76
C GLN A 129 13.18 -2.99 11.14
N TYR A 130 12.44 -3.77 11.93
CA TYR A 130 11.05 -3.40 12.23
C TYR A 130 10.92 -2.22 13.18
N ALA A 131 11.88 -1.98 14.09
CA ALA A 131 11.90 -0.78 14.91
C ALA A 131 12.15 0.47 14.07
N THR A 132 13.01 0.39 13.05
CA THR A 132 13.24 1.48 12.09
C THR A 132 12.00 1.75 11.26
N TYR A 133 11.38 0.71 10.69
CA TYR A 133 10.13 0.82 9.94
C TYR A 133 9.05 1.54 10.77
N GLN A 134 8.86 1.10 12.01
CA GLN A 134 7.89 1.69 12.93
C GLN A 134 8.24 3.12 13.35
N GLY A 135 9.51 3.39 13.64
CA GLY A 135 9.97 4.70 14.11
C GLY A 135 9.80 5.79 13.07
N TYR A 136 10.07 5.47 11.80
CA TYR A 136 9.96 6.44 10.72
C TYR A 136 8.53 6.59 10.19
N LEU A 137 7.77 5.50 10.10
CA LEU A 137 6.39 5.57 9.60
C LEU A 137 5.37 5.98 10.66
N GLY A 138 5.66 5.78 11.94
CA GLY A 138 4.87 6.31 13.05
C GLY A 138 3.38 5.98 12.97
N ASP A 139 2.53 7.01 12.94
CA ASP A 139 1.08 6.86 12.90
C ASP A 139 0.54 6.42 11.52
N VAL A 140 1.39 6.37 10.48
CA VAL A 140 0.98 5.87 9.16
C VAL A 140 0.56 4.41 9.24
N ILE A 141 1.26 3.60 10.04
CA ILE A 141 1.07 2.15 10.14
C ILE A 141 0.11 1.73 11.28
N LEU A 142 -0.52 2.71 11.95
CA LEU A 142 -1.42 2.46 13.08
C LEU A 142 -2.90 2.51 12.64
N PRO A 143 -3.77 1.64 13.20
CA PRO A 143 -5.19 1.67 12.95
C PRO A 143 -5.84 3.01 13.31
N GLY A 144 -6.91 3.35 12.59
CA GLY A 144 -7.66 4.59 12.76
C GLY A 144 -7.16 5.73 11.88
N GLY A 145 -7.56 6.95 12.23
CA GLY A 145 -7.23 8.16 11.46
C GLY A 145 -8.14 8.42 10.27
N SER A 146 -7.67 9.32 9.40
CA SER A 146 -8.38 9.70 8.17
C SER A 146 -7.40 9.93 7.03
N CYS A 147 -7.87 9.90 5.80
CA CYS A 147 -7.04 10.09 4.62
C CYS A 147 -6.30 11.43 4.66
N ARG A 148 -4.96 11.40 4.64
CA ARG A 148 -4.10 12.59 4.69
C ARG A 148 -3.26 12.77 3.43
N ASN A 149 -3.03 11.70 2.67
CA ASN A 149 -2.31 11.75 1.42
C ASN A 149 -3.25 11.47 0.23
N GLY A 150 -2.90 12.02 -0.91
CA GLY A 150 -3.59 11.80 -2.17
C GLY A 150 -2.63 12.14 -3.31
N PHE A 151 -2.34 11.15 -4.15
CA PHE A 151 -1.54 11.37 -5.34
C PHE A 151 -2.26 12.32 -6.29
N ALA A 152 -1.47 13.02 -7.12
CA ALA A 152 -2.02 13.84 -8.17
C ALA A 152 -2.87 12.99 -9.12
N ASN A 153 -4.03 13.52 -9.51
CA ASN A 153 -4.90 12.89 -10.50
C ASN A 153 -4.14 12.63 -11.79
N THR A 154 -4.36 11.46 -12.40
CA THR A 154 -3.83 11.13 -13.72
C THR A 154 -4.39 12.04 -14.81
N ALA A 155 -3.60 12.25 -15.85
CA ALA A 155 -4.10 12.85 -17.08
C ALA A 155 -5.17 11.92 -17.70
N PRO A 156 -6.17 12.47 -18.40
CA PRO A 156 -7.17 11.65 -19.10
C PRO A 156 -6.52 10.65 -20.06
N VAL A 157 -6.96 9.39 -20.00
CA VAL A 157 -6.50 8.34 -20.93
C VAL A 157 -7.14 8.58 -22.30
N ARG A 158 -6.32 8.71 -23.33
CA ARG A 158 -6.79 8.75 -24.73
C ARG A 158 -7.07 7.31 -25.20
N LYS A 159 -8.30 7.02 -25.62
CA LYS A 159 -8.57 5.81 -26.42
C LYS A 159 -8.11 6.12 -27.86
N ASP A 160 -7.06 5.40 -28.27
CA ASP A 160 -6.48 5.26 -29.61
C ASP A 160 -6.63 6.36 -30.70
N SER A 161 -5.45 6.86 -31.09
CA SER A 161 -4.98 7.29 -32.43
C SER A 161 -5.99 7.87 -33.44
N GLY A 162 -6.18 9.19 -33.41
CA GLY A 162 -6.67 9.92 -34.59
C GLY A 162 -7.40 11.22 -34.31
N LEU A 163 -7.86 11.43 -33.08
CA LEU A 163 -8.66 12.60 -32.74
C LEU A 163 -7.80 13.75 -32.22
N SER A 164 -8.05 14.94 -32.77
CA SER A 164 -7.29 16.16 -32.46
C SER A 164 -7.43 16.54 -30.99
N SER A 165 -6.48 17.32 -30.47
CA SER A 165 -6.43 17.80 -29.08
C SER A 165 -7.69 18.51 -28.57
N GLN A 166 -8.66 18.83 -29.44
CA GLN A 166 -9.96 19.42 -29.10
C GLN A 166 -11.00 18.43 -28.55
N GLU A 167 -10.77 17.11 -28.65
CA GLU A 167 -11.72 16.08 -28.16
C GLU A 167 -11.23 15.34 -26.90
N VAL A 168 -10.23 15.88 -26.21
CA VAL A 168 -9.94 15.42 -24.84
C VAL A 168 -11.12 15.87 -23.98
N GLY A 169 -11.98 14.91 -23.61
CA GLY A 169 -13.13 15.16 -22.75
C GLY A 169 -12.73 15.91 -21.47
N LEU A 170 -13.67 16.65 -20.90
CA LEU A 170 -13.47 17.35 -19.64
C LEU A 170 -12.87 16.41 -18.60
N LYS A 171 -12.02 16.97 -17.73
CA LYS A 171 -11.50 16.30 -16.54
C LYS A 171 -12.64 15.49 -15.92
N PRO A 172 -12.46 14.17 -15.65
CA PRO A 172 -13.54 13.34 -15.15
C PRO A 172 -14.21 14.01 -13.96
N ASP A 173 -15.52 14.28 -14.07
CA ASP A 173 -16.26 14.78 -12.92
C ASP A 173 -16.42 13.61 -11.95
N VAL A 174 -15.70 13.68 -10.83
CA VAL A 174 -15.75 12.69 -9.76
C VAL A 174 -17.01 12.80 -8.91
N LYS A 175 -17.92 13.73 -9.24
CA LYS A 175 -19.27 13.76 -8.66
C LYS A 175 -20.03 12.51 -9.10
N ILE A 176 -20.64 11.83 -8.14
CA ILE A 176 -21.44 10.64 -8.39
C ILE A 176 -22.72 11.07 -9.12
N MET A 177 -22.81 10.75 -10.41
CA MET A 177 -23.90 11.21 -11.29
C MET A 177 -24.96 10.15 -11.59
N SER A 178 -24.80 8.91 -11.11
CA SER A 178 -25.74 7.81 -11.43
C SER A 178 -26.61 7.43 -10.23
N PRO A 179 -27.94 7.32 -10.40
CA PRO A 179 -28.83 6.83 -9.35
C PRO A 179 -28.69 5.33 -9.06
N ASN A 180 -27.97 4.59 -9.92
CA ASN A 180 -27.75 3.14 -9.79
C ASN A 180 -26.38 2.79 -9.21
N VAL A 181 -25.65 3.78 -8.69
CA VAL A 181 -24.42 3.55 -7.93
C VAL A 181 -24.79 3.30 -6.49
N THR A 182 -24.53 2.10 -6.00
CA THR A 182 -24.58 1.81 -4.57
C THR A 182 -23.39 2.50 -3.92
N ILE A 183 -23.64 3.70 -3.38
CA ILE A 183 -22.68 4.35 -2.50
C ILE A 183 -22.69 3.55 -1.20
N ILE A 184 -21.59 2.84 -0.92
CA ILE A 184 -21.34 2.34 0.44
C ILE A 184 -21.05 3.58 1.27
N ILE A 185 -22.10 4.20 1.82
CA ILE A 185 -21.98 5.27 2.81
C ILE A 185 -21.60 4.55 4.10
N PRO A 186 -20.35 4.69 4.57
CA PRO A 186 -19.96 4.10 5.83
C PRO A 186 -20.86 4.71 6.91
N SER A 187 -21.34 3.90 7.86
CA SER A 187 -22.16 4.37 8.99
C SER A 187 -21.46 5.56 9.66
N LYS A 188 -22.18 6.36 10.47
CA LYS A 188 -21.58 7.55 11.11
C LYS A 188 -20.28 7.26 11.92
N GLU A 189 -19.99 6.01 12.25
CA GLU A 189 -18.72 5.55 12.84
C GLU A 189 -17.53 5.48 11.86
N SER A 190 -17.73 5.54 10.55
CA SER A 190 -16.70 5.25 9.53
C SER A 190 -16.50 6.36 8.49
N ARG A 191 -17.07 7.55 8.71
CA ARG A 191 -16.89 8.74 7.84
C ARG A 191 -15.45 9.27 7.76
N GLY A 192 -14.53 8.74 8.54
CA GLY A 192 -13.09 9.05 8.44
C GLY A 192 -12.31 8.14 7.47
N ALA A 193 -12.91 7.07 6.93
CA ALA A 193 -12.15 5.91 6.45
C ALA A 193 -12.09 5.67 4.92
N SER A 194 -12.55 6.59 4.07
CA SER A 194 -12.66 6.35 2.63
C SER A 194 -11.60 7.12 1.83
N CYS A 195 -10.53 6.43 1.41
CA CYS A 195 -9.42 6.98 0.60
C CYS A 195 -9.51 6.68 -0.89
N LEU A 196 -10.50 5.89 -1.33
CA LEU A 196 -10.45 5.27 -2.65
C LEU A 196 -11.74 5.53 -3.43
N TYR A 197 -11.61 6.18 -4.58
CA TYR A 197 -12.61 6.15 -5.64
C TYR A 197 -12.28 4.96 -6.55
N ILE A 198 -13.07 3.88 -6.42
CA ILE A 198 -12.91 2.68 -7.25
C ILE A 198 -13.87 2.79 -8.44
N HIS A 199 -13.33 2.78 -9.65
CA HIS A 199 -14.10 2.64 -10.87
C HIS A 199 -14.23 1.15 -11.21
N VAL A 200 -15.34 0.52 -10.83
CA VAL A 200 -15.66 -0.86 -11.24
C VAL A 200 -16.54 -0.80 -12.48
N THR A 201 -15.96 -1.08 -13.65
CA THR A 201 -16.75 -1.26 -14.88
C THR A 201 -17.05 -2.75 -15.02
N LEU A 202 -18.29 -3.15 -14.71
CA LEU A 202 -18.78 -4.49 -15.01
C LEU A 202 -19.14 -4.56 -16.50
N HIS A 203 -18.41 -5.36 -17.26
CA HIS A 203 -18.83 -5.77 -18.60
C HIS A 203 -19.57 -7.10 -18.51
N LYS A 204 -20.71 -7.18 -19.22
CA LYS A 204 -21.44 -8.44 -19.45
C LYS A 204 -20.69 -9.32 -20.44
#